data_AF-A0A9W8DCK3-F1
#
_entry.id   AF-A0A9W8DCK3-F1
#
_cell.length_a   1.000
_cell.length_b   1.000
_cell.length_c   1.000
_cell.angle_alpha   90.00
_cell.angle_beta   90.00
_cell.angle_gamma   90.00
#
_symmetry.space_group_name_H-M   'P 1'
#
loop_
_entity.id
_entity.type
_entity.pdbx_description
1 polymer ?
#
loop_
_entity_poly.entity_id
_entity_poly.type
_entity_poly.pdbx_seq_one_letter_code
_entity_poly.pdbx_strand_id
1 'polypeptide(L)'
;MKYGSYLEQQKTEFPDSWQDHFLDYTMLKTYLKTHMVDTSVHLTACPSTFKWTDSFADTLSMRLERVRTLTPEFIRMLDAQVVKLNTFFERMQSEAQVLCEQALRAEREPQDVLNDVLRLERFVFLNFTGVAKALKKHDKWSGLFVREPYLVRMSELGFVASTELQQIKSELLERLGQHVVASDAGSSRDTTRAPTPNGKHRADIVSGHGVQTAMVSLRGPHGTDIIGGVLTCLSKHKCQIVDFSLSRLHHDVTFGVLVHLHERSVDLFSDLAQTAQRWDGTLSFDVQDAQLKATKLATSAQYALSEAPYAQRIKYVATVLNERGLSPEFLSEWLGWLLAKKISVEQMRRLDKRTSLMCVEFRLSVPRDLTPDEVRAELIAISSAHQTDVALQPDNVFRRQKRLVVFDMDSTLIQQEVIDEIARATGIEEQVAAITERAMQGEMDFGESLAARVALLAGTPVSVLEGVKQRLVFTEGAHYLCRALKSAGFKLAVISGGFLPLAKHVKTELGLDYAFANQLAVSADGSVLVGETMGPVVDAARKAELLEVIAQAEGIAIDQVVAVGDGANDLLMLAKASLGIAFNAKPRVQQQARARINQKSLANILYLMGYSESEAAELQLLG
;
A
#
# COMPACT_ATOMS: atom_id res chain seq x y z
N MET A 1 23.87 -24.38 3.77
CA MET A 1 24.97 -25.07 3.06
C MET A 1 25.14 -24.48 1.65
N LYS A 2 26.36 -24.34 1.12
CA LYS A 2 26.59 -23.86 -0.27
C LYS A 2 26.20 -24.96 -1.26
N TYR A 3 25.56 -24.61 -2.38
CA TYR A 3 24.99 -25.60 -3.31
C TYR A 3 25.98 -26.66 -3.83
N GLY A 4 27.23 -26.29 -4.15
CA GLY A 4 28.22 -27.26 -4.59
C GLY A 4 28.49 -28.34 -3.54
N SER A 5 28.64 -27.96 -2.28
CA SER A 5 28.81 -28.91 -1.16
C SER A 5 27.57 -29.79 -0.95
N TYR A 6 26.38 -29.21 -1.15
CA TYR A 6 25.13 -29.96 -1.12
C TYR A 6 25.06 -30.98 -2.26
N LEU A 7 25.42 -30.60 -3.50
CA LEU A 7 25.40 -31.50 -4.63
C LEU A 7 26.37 -32.69 -4.44
N GLU A 8 27.59 -32.43 -3.97
CA GLU A 8 28.56 -33.51 -3.68
C GLU A 8 28.07 -34.46 -2.56
N GLN A 9 27.43 -33.92 -1.51
CA GLN A 9 26.83 -34.77 -0.48
C GLN A 9 25.66 -35.60 -1.01
N GLN A 10 24.87 -35.05 -1.93
CA GLN A 10 23.74 -35.78 -2.51
C GLN A 10 24.21 -36.85 -3.51
N LYS A 11 25.33 -36.65 -4.22
CA LYS A 11 25.92 -37.65 -5.11
C LYS A 11 26.25 -38.96 -4.39
N THR A 12 26.66 -38.92 -3.12
CA THR A 12 26.99 -40.13 -2.35
C THR A 12 25.78 -41.01 -2.05
N GLU A 13 24.56 -40.51 -2.25
CA GLU A 13 23.31 -41.28 -2.10
C GLU A 13 22.91 -42.02 -3.40
N PHE A 14 23.66 -41.83 -4.49
CA PHE A 14 23.44 -42.49 -5.78
C PHE A 14 24.47 -43.61 -6.01
N PRO A 15 24.13 -44.61 -6.86
CA PRO A 15 25.09 -45.64 -7.28
C PRO A 15 26.37 -45.03 -7.85
N ASP A 16 27.52 -45.68 -7.59
CA ASP A 16 28.82 -45.22 -8.08
C ASP A 16 28.83 -45.04 -9.61
N SER A 17 28.10 -45.89 -10.33
CA SER A 17 27.94 -45.81 -11.79
C SER A 17 27.24 -44.54 -12.29
N TRP A 18 26.55 -43.78 -11.42
CA TRP A 18 25.85 -42.54 -11.78
C TRP A 18 26.67 -41.29 -11.48
N GLN A 19 27.67 -41.39 -10.60
CA GLN A 19 28.38 -40.22 -10.06
C GLN A 19 29.12 -39.43 -11.15
N ASP A 20 29.73 -40.11 -12.12
CA ASP A 20 30.44 -39.48 -13.24
C ASP A 20 29.51 -38.74 -14.23
N HIS A 21 28.22 -39.08 -14.21
CA HIS A 21 27.23 -38.48 -15.09
C HIS A 21 26.62 -37.20 -14.54
N PHE A 22 26.82 -36.87 -13.25
CA PHE A 22 26.37 -35.60 -12.69
C PHE A 22 27.06 -34.39 -13.31
N LEU A 23 26.38 -33.24 -13.25
CA LEU A 23 26.90 -31.92 -13.58
C LEU A 23 28.14 -31.62 -12.74
N ASP A 24 29.23 -31.27 -13.42
CA ASP A 24 30.39 -30.69 -12.75
C ASP A 24 30.15 -29.20 -12.44
N TYR A 25 29.33 -28.96 -11.41
CA TYR A 25 29.00 -27.61 -10.95
C TYR A 25 30.25 -26.88 -10.41
N THR A 26 31.22 -27.62 -9.87
CA THR A 26 32.43 -27.05 -9.28
C THR A 26 33.35 -26.48 -10.36
N MET A 27 33.53 -27.21 -11.47
CA MET A 27 34.25 -26.73 -12.64
C MET A 27 33.58 -25.47 -13.23
N LEU A 28 32.26 -25.51 -13.47
CA LEU A 28 31.52 -24.37 -14.04
C LEU A 28 31.60 -23.14 -13.12
N LYS A 29 31.43 -23.34 -11.82
CA LYS A 29 31.54 -22.28 -10.82
C LYS A 29 32.96 -21.70 -10.76
N THR A 30 33.98 -22.55 -10.86
CA THR A 30 35.39 -22.12 -10.84
C THR A 30 35.71 -21.29 -12.07
N TYR A 31 35.33 -21.75 -13.26
CA TYR A 31 35.48 -21.00 -14.50
C TYR A 31 34.87 -19.60 -14.39
N LEU A 32 33.59 -19.52 -13.98
CA LEU A 32 32.90 -18.25 -13.83
C LEU A 32 33.59 -17.35 -12.79
N LYS A 33 34.07 -17.91 -11.67
CA LYS A 33 34.71 -17.12 -10.60
C LYS A 33 36.08 -16.60 -11.02
N THR A 34 36.83 -17.37 -11.79
CA THR A 34 38.18 -17.02 -12.25
C THR A 34 38.16 -16.03 -13.40
N HIS A 35 37.22 -16.19 -14.35
CA HIS A 35 37.27 -15.45 -15.61
C HIS A 35 36.21 -14.34 -15.74
N MET A 36 35.06 -14.45 -15.08
CA MET A 36 33.92 -13.53 -15.30
C MET A 36 33.67 -12.55 -14.15
N VAL A 37 34.25 -12.72 -12.97
CA VAL A 37 34.05 -11.77 -11.85
C VAL A 37 34.48 -10.36 -12.22
N ASP A 38 35.60 -10.24 -12.92
CA ASP A 38 36.18 -8.96 -13.36
C ASP A 38 35.41 -8.30 -14.51
N THR A 39 34.37 -8.95 -15.05
CA THR A 39 33.49 -8.37 -16.07
C THR A 39 32.19 -7.81 -15.48
N SER A 40 32.00 -7.85 -14.16
CA SER A 40 30.79 -7.34 -13.50
C SER A 40 30.78 -5.82 -13.31
N VAL A 41 29.61 -5.21 -13.49
CA VAL A 41 29.34 -3.78 -13.24
C VAL A 41 28.51 -3.53 -11.99
N HIS A 42 28.24 -4.57 -11.20
CA HIS A 42 27.61 -4.36 -9.89
C HIS A 42 28.59 -3.63 -8.97
N LEU A 43 28.24 -2.39 -8.60
CA LEU A 43 29.05 -1.49 -7.77
C LEU A 43 29.49 -2.10 -6.42
N THR A 44 28.77 -3.09 -5.90
CA THR A 44 29.10 -3.83 -4.66
C THR A 44 30.10 -4.97 -4.86
N ALA A 45 30.40 -5.33 -6.12
CA ALA A 45 31.36 -6.36 -6.51
C ALA A 45 32.47 -5.81 -7.42
N CYS A 46 32.50 -4.50 -7.69
CA CYS A 46 33.63 -3.84 -8.33
C CYS A 46 34.88 -4.14 -7.51
N PRO A 47 35.96 -4.67 -8.13
CA PRO A 47 37.24 -4.68 -7.46
C PRO A 47 37.60 -3.23 -7.11
N SER A 48 38.42 -3.04 -6.08
CA SER A 48 38.97 -1.75 -5.62
C SER A 48 39.82 -1.01 -6.68
N THR A 49 39.69 -1.36 -7.95
CA THR A 49 40.44 -0.90 -9.11
C THR A 49 39.70 0.13 -9.96
N PHE A 50 38.41 0.41 -9.70
CA PHE A 50 37.71 1.50 -10.40
C PHE A 50 38.23 2.85 -9.87
N LYS A 51 39.11 3.49 -10.64
CA LYS A 51 39.56 4.86 -10.39
C LYS A 51 38.77 5.78 -11.30
N TRP A 52 38.20 6.85 -10.73
CA TRP A 52 37.48 7.91 -11.48
C TRP A 52 38.30 8.56 -12.60
N THR A 53 39.62 8.34 -12.63
CA THR A 53 40.56 8.82 -13.65
C THR A 53 40.53 8.01 -14.95
N ASP A 54 39.94 6.83 -14.96
CA ASP A 54 39.92 5.95 -16.14
C ASP A 54 38.71 6.28 -17.03
N SER A 55 38.92 6.28 -18.34
CA SER A 55 37.85 6.47 -19.32
C SER A 55 36.78 5.39 -19.18
N PHE A 56 35.55 5.80 -18.87
CA PHE A 56 34.42 4.89 -18.75
C PHE A 56 34.16 4.13 -20.07
N ALA A 57 34.41 4.77 -21.21
CA ALA A 57 34.28 4.17 -22.53
C ALA A 57 35.28 3.03 -22.76
N ASP A 58 36.53 3.18 -22.31
CA ASP A 58 37.56 2.15 -22.45
C ASP A 58 37.28 0.96 -21.51
N THR A 59 36.81 1.24 -20.30
CA THR A 59 36.37 0.22 -19.33
C THR A 59 35.20 -0.60 -19.87
N LEU A 60 34.20 0.08 -20.44
CA LEU A 60 33.05 -0.57 -21.06
C LEU A 60 33.47 -1.40 -22.29
N SER A 61 34.38 -0.88 -23.12
CA SER A 61 34.89 -1.57 -24.31
C SER A 61 35.68 -2.84 -23.95
N MET A 62 36.60 -2.75 -22.98
CA MET A 62 37.32 -3.92 -22.46
C MET A 62 36.38 -4.97 -21.88
N ARG A 63 35.34 -4.55 -21.14
CA ARG A 63 34.34 -5.47 -20.59
C ARG A 63 33.59 -6.19 -21.70
N LEU A 64 33.05 -5.44 -22.67
CA LEU A 64 32.30 -6.02 -23.77
C LEU A 64 33.16 -7.02 -24.56
N GLU A 65 34.45 -6.72 -24.74
CA GLU A 65 35.40 -7.62 -25.39
C GLU A 65 35.64 -8.93 -24.61
N ARG A 66 35.79 -8.84 -23.28
CA ARG A 66 35.92 -10.02 -22.41
C ARG A 66 34.62 -10.83 -22.36
N VAL A 67 33.46 -10.17 -22.28
CA VAL A 67 32.16 -10.84 -22.28
C VAL A 67 31.91 -11.54 -23.63
N ARG A 68 32.29 -10.90 -24.74
CA ARG A 68 32.20 -11.45 -26.11
C ARG A 68 33.00 -12.75 -26.27
N THR A 69 34.16 -12.84 -25.63
CA THR A 69 35.06 -14.01 -25.74
C THR A 69 34.73 -15.11 -24.74
N LEU A 70 34.43 -14.77 -23.49
CA LEU A 70 34.24 -15.74 -22.40
C LEU A 70 32.84 -16.37 -22.37
N THR A 71 31.80 -15.63 -22.76
CA THR A 71 30.42 -16.14 -22.72
C THR A 71 30.24 -17.38 -23.63
N PRO A 72 30.70 -17.39 -24.89
CA PRO A 72 30.57 -18.56 -25.74
C PRO A 72 31.36 -19.78 -25.24
N GLU A 73 32.47 -19.57 -24.53
CA GLU A 73 33.24 -20.66 -23.92
C GLU A 73 32.49 -21.28 -22.73
N PHE A 74 31.97 -20.45 -21.82
CA PHE A 74 31.12 -20.93 -20.73
C PHE A 74 29.90 -21.70 -21.24
N ILE A 75 29.21 -21.17 -22.25
CA ILE A 75 28.04 -21.83 -22.83
C ILE A 75 28.41 -23.16 -23.49
N ARG A 76 29.56 -23.26 -24.19
CA ARG A 76 30.04 -24.55 -24.74
C ARG A 76 30.33 -25.58 -23.64
N MET A 77 30.95 -25.15 -22.54
CA MET A 77 31.21 -26.01 -21.39
C MET A 77 29.91 -26.49 -20.74
N LEU A 78 28.93 -25.60 -20.62
CA LEU A 78 27.60 -25.93 -20.09
C LEU A 78 26.85 -26.88 -21.02
N ASP A 79 26.84 -26.61 -22.33
CA ASP A 79 26.24 -27.48 -23.35
C ASP A 79 26.84 -28.89 -23.30
N ALA A 80 28.16 -29.02 -23.17
CA ALA A 80 28.82 -30.32 -23.03
C ALA A 80 28.33 -31.10 -21.79
N GLN A 81 28.10 -30.41 -20.66
CA GLN A 81 27.52 -31.05 -19.47
C GLN A 81 26.05 -31.41 -19.67
N VAL A 82 25.25 -30.54 -20.30
CA VAL A 82 23.83 -30.79 -20.57
C VAL A 82 23.66 -31.96 -21.54
N VAL A 83 24.49 -32.07 -22.58
CA VAL A 83 24.51 -33.23 -23.49
C VAL A 83 24.86 -34.50 -22.72
N LYS A 84 25.89 -34.48 -21.88
CA LYS A 84 26.26 -35.62 -21.02
C LYS A 84 25.08 -36.07 -20.15
N LEU A 85 24.37 -35.12 -19.55
CA LEU A 85 23.20 -35.38 -18.70
C LEU A 85 22.05 -35.98 -19.50
N ASN A 86 21.74 -35.41 -20.67
CA ASN A 86 20.63 -35.86 -21.50
C ASN A 86 20.88 -37.26 -22.07
N THR A 87 22.09 -37.56 -22.57
CA THR A 87 22.43 -38.90 -23.06
C THR A 87 22.37 -39.95 -21.96
N PHE A 88 22.81 -39.61 -20.74
CA PHE A 88 22.68 -40.52 -19.60
C PHE A 88 21.20 -40.76 -19.25
N PHE A 89 20.41 -39.69 -19.21
CA PHE A 89 18.98 -39.76 -18.92
C PHE A 89 18.23 -40.61 -19.93
N GLU A 90 18.41 -40.40 -21.24
CA GLU A 90 17.76 -41.17 -22.31
C GLU A 90 18.07 -42.67 -22.20
N ARG A 91 19.31 -43.02 -21.86
CA ARG A 91 19.70 -44.42 -21.61
C ARG A 91 18.95 -44.99 -20.40
N MET A 92 18.98 -44.29 -19.26
CA MET A 92 18.33 -44.74 -18.03
C MET A 92 16.80 -44.81 -18.18
N GLN A 93 16.21 -43.89 -18.94
CA GLN A 93 14.79 -43.88 -19.25
C GLN A 93 14.41 -45.10 -20.11
N SER A 94 15.21 -45.43 -21.12
CA SER A 94 15.01 -46.63 -21.94
C SER A 94 15.14 -47.92 -21.11
N GLU A 95 16.12 -47.98 -20.20
CA GLU A 95 16.27 -49.09 -19.24
C GLU A 95 15.05 -49.18 -18.30
N ALA A 96 14.58 -48.05 -17.76
CA ALA A 96 13.40 -48.00 -16.90
C ALA A 96 12.13 -48.46 -17.63
N GLN A 97 12.01 -48.18 -18.93
CA GLN A 97 10.90 -48.65 -19.76
C GLN A 97 10.91 -50.18 -19.91
N VAL A 98 12.06 -50.78 -20.22
CA VAL A 98 12.21 -52.25 -20.31
C VAL A 98 11.92 -52.91 -18.96
N LEU A 99 12.42 -52.33 -17.87
CA LEU A 99 12.17 -52.83 -16.52
C LEU A 99 10.71 -52.69 -16.11
N CYS A 100 10.03 -51.63 -16.56
CA CYS A 100 8.58 -51.47 -16.40
C CYS A 100 7.85 -52.61 -17.11
N GLU A 101 8.16 -52.89 -18.38
CA GLU A 101 7.55 -54.00 -19.12
C GLU A 101 7.81 -55.39 -18.50
N GLN A 102 8.93 -55.59 -17.82
CA GLN A 102 9.21 -56.81 -17.06
C GLN A 102 8.38 -56.86 -15.76
N ALA A 103 8.21 -55.73 -15.08
CA ALA A 103 7.33 -55.64 -13.91
C ALA A 103 5.85 -55.87 -14.30
N LEU A 104 5.37 -55.16 -15.33
CA LEU A 104 4.54 -55.66 -16.46
C LEU A 104 4.14 -57.14 -16.47
N ARG A 105 5.13 -58.01 -16.63
CA ARG A 105 4.96 -59.46 -16.85
C ARG A 105 5.14 -60.28 -15.58
N ALA A 106 5.23 -59.62 -14.41
CA ALA A 106 5.52 -60.21 -13.11
C ALA A 106 6.91 -60.89 -13.03
N GLU A 107 7.85 -60.44 -13.86
CA GLU A 107 9.25 -60.92 -13.85
C GLU A 107 10.13 -60.13 -12.86
N ARG A 108 9.62 -59.00 -12.34
CA ARG A 108 10.30 -58.13 -11.36
C ARG A 108 9.30 -57.40 -10.47
N GLU A 109 9.70 -57.06 -9.24
CA GLU A 109 8.86 -56.32 -8.30
C GLU A 109 8.64 -54.86 -8.77
N PRO A 110 7.38 -54.41 -8.93
CA PRO A 110 7.07 -53.04 -9.39
C PRO A 110 7.61 -51.94 -8.46
N GLN A 111 7.74 -52.22 -7.16
CA GLN A 111 8.24 -51.26 -6.17
C GLN A 111 9.72 -50.91 -6.40
N ASP A 112 10.54 -51.88 -6.83
CA ASP A 112 11.96 -51.65 -7.11
C ASP A 112 12.14 -50.77 -8.35
N VAL A 113 11.34 -51.01 -9.39
CA VAL A 113 11.35 -50.19 -10.61
C VAL A 113 10.86 -48.77 -10.32
N LEU A 114 9.85 -48.60 -9.47
CA LEU A 114 9.39 -47.28 -9.04
C LEU A 114 10.48 -46.52 -8.26
N ASN A 115 11.21 -47.20 -7.37
CA ASN A 115 12.34 -46.60 -6.66
C ASN A 115 13.46 -46.15 -7.62
N ASP A 116 13.73 -46.92 -8.67
CA ASP A 116 14.70 -46.55 -9.72
C ASP A 116 14.23 -45.32 -10.52
N VAL A 117 12.93 -45.22 -10.82
CA VAL A 117 12.31 -44.04 -11.48
C VAL A 117 12.39 -42.80 -10.59
N LEU A 118 12.05 -42.90 -9.30
CA LEU A 118 12.15 -41.80 -8.35
C LEU A 118 13.61 -41.33 -8.16
N ARG A 119 14.56 -42.27 -8.21
CA ARG A 119 15.99 -41.96 -8.20
C ARG A 119 16.38 -41.18 -9.46
N LEU A 120 15.88 -41.56 -10.62
CA LEU A 120 16.11 -40.82 -11.88
C LEU A 120 15.49 -39.41 -11.85
N GLU A 121 14.28 -39.24 -11.31
CA GLU A 121 13.67 -37.91 -11.10
C GLU A 121 14.53 -37.01 -10.18
N ARG A 122 15.06 -37.58 -9.09
CA ARG A 122 15.96 -36.86 -8.19
C ARG A 122 17.27 -36.47 -8.87
N PHE A 123 17.82 -37.32 -9.74
CA PHE A 123 18.99 -37.01 -10.56
C PHE A 123 18.72 -35.83 -11.50
N VAL A 124 17.58 -35.83 -12.20
CA VAL A 124 17.16 -34.72 -13.07
C VAL A 124 17.07 -33.41 -12.29
N PHE A 125 16.37 -33.42 -11.16
CA PHE A 125 16.15 -32.23 -10.33
C PHE A 125 17.47 -31.59 -9.85
N LEU A 126 18.40 -32.41 -9.34
CA LEU A 126 19.71 -31.93 -8.86
C LEU A 126 20.55 -31.33 -9.99
N ASN A 127 20.55 -31.95 -11.16
CA ASN A 127 21.36 -31.48 -12.28
C ASN A 127 20.76 -30.23 -12.94
N PHE A 128 19.43 -30.18 -13.13
CA PHE A 128 18.72 -28.98 -13.59
C PHE A 128 18.95 -27.78 -12.66
N THR A 129 18.82 -28.00 -11.33
CA THR A 129 19.08 -26.97 -10.33
C THR A 129 20.53 -26.46 -10.40
N GLY A 130 21.48 -27.34 -10.72
CA GLY A 130 22.87 -26.98 -10.91
C GLY A 130 23.10 -26.09 -12.13
N VAL A 131 22.49 -26.43 -13.26
CA VAL A 131 22.52 -25.62 -14.50
C VAL A 131 21.92 -24.25 -14.25
N ALA A 132 20.73 -24.18 -13.65
CA ALA A 132 20.07 -22.91 -13.33
C ALA A 132 20.92 -22.03 -12.38
N LYS A 133 21.61 -22.64 -11.41
CA LYS A 133 22.51 -21.92 -10.50
C LYS A 133 23.82 -21.47 -11.16
N ALA A 134 24.31 -22.19 -12.16
CA ALA A 134 25.48 -21.79 -12.94
C ALA A 134 25.11 -20.58 -13.83
N LEU A 135 23.98 -20.66 -14.53
CA LEU A 135 23.44 -19.57 -15.35
C LEU A 135 23.11 -18.31 -14.55
N LYS A 136 22.46 -18.44 -13.38
CA LYS A 136 22.21 -17.30 -12.49
C LYS A 136 23.50 -16.57 -12.08
N LYS A 137 24.57 -17.34 -11.87
CA LYS A 137 25.87 -16.80 -11.51
C LYS A 137 26.56 -16.14 -12.70
N HIS A 138 26.45 -16.74 -13.89
CA HIS A 138 26.87 -16.13 -15.13
C HIS A 138 26.17 -14.78 -15.34
N ASP A 139 24.85 -14.72 -15.27
CA ASP A 139 24.07 -13.48 -15.50
C ASP A 139 24.42 -12.37 -14.52
N LYS A 140 24.67 -12.73 -13.25
CA LYS A 140 25.14 -11.77 -12.25
C LYS A 140 26.47 -11.10 -12.63
N TRP A 141 27.35 -11.82 -13.31
CA TRP A 141 28.69 -11.33 -13.64
C TRP A 141 28.76 -10.74 -15.05
N SER A 142 28.13 -11.37 -16.04
CA SER A 142 28.10 -10.88 -17.42
C SER A 142 27.11 -9.74 -17.63
N GLY A 143 25.96 -9.75 -16.95
CA GLY A 143 24.84 -8.83 -17.19
C GLY A 143 24.06 -9.12 -18.48
N LEU A 144 24.25 -10.28 -19.12
CA LEU A 144 23.61 -10.65 -20.39
C LEU A 144 22.26 -11.36 -20.25
N PHE A 145 21.86 -11.74 -19.03
CA PHE A 145 20.57 -12.39 -18.73
C PHE A 145 20.24 -13.62 -19.62
N VAL A 146 21.24 -14.45 -19.93
CA VAL A 146 21.09 -15.60 -20.84
C VAL A 146 20.42 -16.81 -20.18
N ARG A 147 20.20 -16.78 -18.86
CA ARG A 147 19.57 -17.89 -18.12
C ARG A 147 18.20 -18.26 -18.66
N GLU A 148 17.34 -17.27 -18.87
CA GLU A 148 15.95 -17.51 -19.32
C GLU A 148 15.90 -18.16 -20.71
N PRO A 149 16.52 -17.59 -21.77
CA PRO A 149 16.49 -18.22 -23.08
C PRO A 149 17.20 -19.59 -23.10
N TYR A 150 18.24 -19.78 -22.28
CA TYR A 150 18.91 -21.07 -22.18
C TYR A 150 18.04 -22.14 -21.51
N LEU A 151 17.32 -21.80 -20.43
CA LEU A 151 16.41 -22.73 -19.77
C LEU A 151 15.21 -23.09 -20.65
N VAL A 152 14.72 -22.16 -21.48
CA VAL A 152 13.71 -22.45 -22.51
C VAL A 152 14.24 -23.48 -23.52
N ARG A 153 15.44 -23.26 -24.07
CA ARG A 153 16.10 -24.26 -24.95
C ARG A 153 16.25 -25.62 -24.28
N MET A 154 16.57 -25.64 -22.98
CA MET A 154 16.75 -26.89 -22.24
C MET A 154 15.43 -27.60 -21.94
N SER A 155 14.30 -26.88 -21.90
CA SER A 155 12.97 -27.46 -21.66
C SER A 155 12.49 -28.35 -22.81
N GLU A 156 13.10 -28.23 -24.00
CA GLU A 156 12.82 -29.08 -25.16
C GLU A 156 13.53 -30.45 -25.09
N LEU A 157 14.43 -30.65 -24.12
CA LEU A 157 15.15 -31.91 -23.94
C LEU A 157 14.33 -32.91 -23.13
N GLY A 158 14.43 -34.21 -23.47
CA GLY A 158 13.80 -35.30 -22.73
C GLY A 158 14.18 -35.31 -21.24
N PHE A 159 15.41 -34.90 -20.94
CA PHE A 159 15.91 -34.68 -19.58
C PHE A 159 15.04 -33.74 -18.70
N VAL A 160 14.26 -32.82 -19.28
CA VAL A 160 13.44 -31.84 -18.54
C VAL A 160 11.94 -32.09 -18.68
N ALA A 161 11.49 -32.56 -19.85
CA ALA A 161 10.08 -32.64 -20.21
C ALA A 161 9.57 -34.06 -20.54
N SER A 162 10.25 -35.11 -20.05
CA SER A 162 9.84 -36.48 -20.38
C SER A 162 8.42 -36.80 -19.88
N THR A 163 7.51 -36.92 -20.84
CA THR A 163 6.16 -37.46 -20.66
C THR A 163 6.20 -38.97 -20.47
N GLU A 164 7.17 -39.67 -21.07
CA GLU A 164 7.26 -41.13 -20.96
C GLU A 164 7.66 -41.56 -19.54
N LEU A 165 8.52 -40.82 -18.84
CA LEU A 165 8.87 -41.14 -17.45
C LEU A 165 7.66 -40.96 -16.50
N GLN A 166 6.83 -39.96 -16.76
CA GLN A 166 5.57 -39.76 -16.02
C GLN A 166 4.54 -40.86 -16.34
N GLN A 167 4.50 -41.35 -17.59
CA GLN A 167 3.67 -42.47 -17.97
C GLN A 167 4.12 -43.77 -17.28
N ILE A 168 5.43 -44.09 -17.31
CA ILE A 168 6.01 -45.24 -16.61
C ILE A 168 5.68 -45.21 -15.12
N LYS A 169 5.82 -44.04 -14.47
CA LYS A 169 5.48 -43.84 -13.06
C LYS A 169 3.99 -44.09 -12.78
N SER A 170 3.11 -43.61 -13.66
CA SER A 170 1.66 -43.77 -13.53
C SER A 170 1.25 -45.25 -13.67
N GLU A 171 1.79 -45.96 -14.66
CA GLU A 171 1.54 -47.38 -14.90
C GLU A 171 2.03 -48.27 -13.74
N LEU A 172 3.20 -47.97 -13.17
CA LEU A 172 3.73 -48.69 -12.00
C LEU A 172 2.89 -48.45 -10.74
N LEU A 173 2.41 -47.22 -10.52
CA LEU A 173 1.55 -46.87 -9.39
C LEU A 173 0.16 -47.52 -9.51
N GLU A 174 -0.41 -47.60 -10.71
CA GLU A 174 -1.69 -48.27 -10.95
C GLU A 174 -1.61 -49.76 -10.62
N ARG A 175 -0.52 -50.43 -11.03
CA ARG A 175 -0.29 -51.84 -10.71
C ARG A 175 -0.07 -52.11 -9.22
N LEU A 176 0.66 -51.23 -8.53
CA LEU A 176 0.82 -51.30 -7.07
C LEU A 176 -0.54 -51.11 -6.38
N GLY A 177 -1.41 -50.25 -6.90
CA GLY A 177 -2.80 -50.09 -6.44
C GLY A 177 -3.65 -51.35 -6.63
N GLN A 178 -3.48 -52.09 -7.73
CA GLN A 178 -4.19 -53.36 -7.97
C GLN A 178 -3.72 -54.50 -7.04
N HIS A 179 -2.44 -54.53 -6.67
CA HIS A 179 -1.91 -55.51 -5.72
C HIS A 179 -2.41 -55.32 -4.28
N VAL A 180 -2.72 -54.09 -3.86
CA VAL A 180 -3.31 -53.81 -2.54
C VAL A 180 -4.75 -54.35 -2.42
N VAL A 181 -5.50 -54.41 -3.53
CA VAL A 181 -6.87 -54.99 -3.55
C VAL A 181 -6.85 -56.52 -3.52
N ALA A 182 -5.79 -57.16 -4.05
CA ALA A 182 -5.66 -58.61 -4.06
C ALA A 182 -5.21 -59.21 -2.70
N SER A 183 -4.56 -58.43 -1.83
CA SER A 183 -4.04 -58.92 -0.53
C SER A 183 -5.06 -58.90 0.62
N ASP A 184 -6.24 -58.29 0.46
CA ASP A 184 -7.25 -58.13 1.52
C ASP A 184 -8.36 -59.20 1.53
N ALA A 185 -8.30 -60.20 0.65
CA ALA A 185 -9.25 -61.31 0.63
C ALA A 185 -8.80 -62.47 1.53
N GLY A 186 -8.67 -62.24 2.85
CA GLY A 186 -8.14 -63.30 3.72
C GLY A 186 -8.06 -63.06 5.23
N SER A 187 -9.05 -62.45 5.88
CA SER A 187 -9.51 -62.95 7.19
C SER A 187 -10.81 -62.28 7.64
N SER A 188 -11.87 -63.09 7.77
CA SER A 188 -13.05 -62.74 8.55
C SER A 188 -12.82 -63.11 10.02
N ARG A 189 -13.15 -62.22 10.97
CA ARG A 189 -14.23 -62.44 11.97
C ARG A 189 -14.22 -61.40 13.10
N ASP A 190 -15.43 -60.87 13.29
CA ASP A 190 -16.15 -60.64 14.54
C ASP A 190 -15.87 -59.44 15.48
N THR A 191 -16.97 -58.69 15.63
CA THR A 191 -17.61 -58.21 16.88
C THR A 191 -17.11 -56.94 17.57
N THR A 192 -17.89 -55.87 17.34
CA THR A 192 -18.64 -55.14 18.38
C THR A 192 -18.09 -55.12 19.82
N ARG A 193 -17.59 -53.95 20.26
CA ARG A 193 -18.03 -53.28 21.50
C ARG A 193 -17.34 -51.93 21.72
N ALA A 194 -18.14 -50.88 21.85
CA ALA A 194 -17.79 -49.72 22.68
C ALA A 194 -17.90 -50.10 24.17
N PRO A 195 -17.11 -49.47 25.05
CA PRO A 195 -17.74 -48.62 26.05
C PRO A 195 -16.99 -47.30 26.34
N THR A 196 -17.80 -46.36 26.83
CA THR A 196 -17.54 -44.99 27.29
C THR A 196 -16.79 -44.91 28.65
N PRO A 197 -16.46 -43.70 29.17
CA PRO A 197 -15.13 -43.35 29.67
C PRO A 197 -15.00 -43.53 31.20
N ASN A 198 -13.77 -43.67 31.68
CA ASN A 198 -13.44 -43.26 33.04
C ASN A 198 -11.98 -42.85 33.17
N GLY A 199 -11.77 -41.65 33.72
CA GLY A 199 -10.50 -40.97 33.76
C GLY A 199 -9.49 -41.57 34.73
N LYS A 200 -8.22 -41.34 34.39
CA LYS A 200 -7.13 -41.11 35.33
C LYS A 200 -6.01 -40.41 34.54
N HIS A 201 -5.61 -39.24 35.03
CA HIS A 201 -4.49 -38.44 34.56
C HIS A 201 -3.27 -39.31 34.23
N ARG A 202 -2.94 -39.38 32.95
CA ARG A 202 -1.58 -39.64 32.48
C ARG A 202 -1.19 -38.45 31.62
N ALA A 203 -0.05 -37.86 31.96
CA ALA A 203 0.57 -36.80 31.21
C ALA A 203 0.96 -37.36 29.83
N ASP A 204 0.12 -37.11 28.83
CA ASP A 204 0.43 -37.43 27.45
C ASP A 204 1.34 -36.33 26.91
N ILE A 205 2.59 -36.75 26.72
CA ILE A 205 3.62 -36.10 25.92
C ILE A 205 2.98 -35.73 24.58
N VAL A 206 2.83 -34.44 24.33
CA VAL A 206 2.36 -33.87 23.06
C VAL A 206 3.30 -34.33 21.96
N SER A 207 2.89 -35.35 21.20
CA SER A 207 3.46 -35.70 19.92
C SER A 207 3.13 -34.57 18.93
N GLY A 208 4.09 -33.68 18.71
CA GLY A 208 3.95 -32.54 17.82
C GLY A 208 3.83 -32.94 16.35
N HIS A 209 2.61 -33.04 15.84
CA HIS A 209 2.32 -32.77 14.43
C HIS A 209 2.08 -31.26 14.29
N GLY A 210 3.16 -30.53 14.02
CA GLY A 210 3.16 -29.06 14.03
C GLY A 210 2.31 -28.48 12.90
N VAL A 211 1.26 -27.75 13.25
CA VAL A 211 0.54 -26.85 12.34
C VAL A 211 1.54 -25.88 11.74
N GLN A 212 1.71 -25.90 10.42
CA GLN A 212 2.66 -25.05 9.71
C GLN A 212 1.90 -23.88 9.07
N THR A 213 2.37 -22.64 9.29
CA THR A 213 1.74 -21.47 8.65
C THR A 213 2.48 -21.13 7.36
N ALA A 214 1.76 -20.94 6.26
CA ALA A 214 2.33 -20.54 4.98
C ALA A 214 1.63 -19.28 4.45
N MET A 215 2.40 -18.30 4.00
CA MET A 215 1.91 -17.20 3.18
C MET A 215 2.04 -17.61 1.71
N VAL A 216 0.94 -17.64 0.98
CA VAL A 216 0.89 -17.92 -0.46
C VAL A 216 0.50 -16.65 -1.17
N SER A 217 1.23 -16.24 -2.20
CA SER A 217 0.87 -15.07 -3.02
C SER A 217 1.00 -15.41 -4.49
N LEU A 218 -0.10 -15.24 -5.22
CA LEU A 218 -0.17 -15.41 -6.66
C LEU A 218 -0.44 -14.05 -7.32
N ARG A 219 0.46 -13.65 -8.22
CA ARG A 219 0.36 -12.42 -9.00
C ARG A 219 0.09 -12.75 -10.47
N GLY A 220 -0.83 -12.06 -11.13
CA GLY A 220 -1.09 -12.26 -12.56
C GLY A 220 -2.08 -11.26 -13.17
N PRO A 221 -2.36 -11.39 -14.48
CA PRO A 221 -3.12 -10.40 -15.26
C PRO A 221 -4.65 -10.39 -15.01
N HIS A 222 -5.20 -11.49 -14.49
CA HIS A 222 -6.65 -11.71 -14.42
C HIS A 222 -7.13 -11.98 -12.99
N GLY A 223 -7.82 -11.01 -12.39
CA GLY A 223 -8.11 -11.09 -10.95
C GLY A 223 -8.99 -12.27 -10.50
N THR A 224 -10.12 -12.52 -11.16
CA THR A 224 -11.02 -13.62 -10.76
C THR A 224 -10.36 -14.97 -10.96
N ASP A 225 -9.57 -15.12 -12.03
CA ASP A 225 -8.86 -16.36 -12.35
C ASP A 225 -7.75 -16.65 -11.35
N ILE A 226 -7.00 -15.63 -10.94
CA ILE A 226 -5.95 -15.72 -9.92
C ILE A 226 -6.54 -16.06 -8.55
N ILE A 227 -7.60 -15.35 -8.12
CA ILE A 227 -8.27 -15.62 -6.85
C ILE A 227 -8.90 -17.03 -6.86
N GLY A 228 -9.69 -17.33 -7.90
CA GLY A 228 -10.39 -18.59 -8.04
C GLY A 228 -9.43 -19.77 -8.16
N GLY A 229 -8.32 -19.60 -8.87
CA GLY A 229 -7.27 -20.60 -8.97
C GLY A 229 -6.67 -20.96 -7.61
N VAL A 230 -6.23 -19.97 -6.83
CA VAL A 230 -5.68 -20.19 -5.48
C VAL A 230 -6.71 -20.86 -4.57
N LEU A 231 -7.94 -20.36 -4.52
CA LEU A 231 -8.98 -20.93 -3.67
C LEU A 231 -9.38 -22.35 -4.10
N THR A 232 -9.37 -22.64 -5.40
CA THR A 232 -9.61 -23.99 -5.92
C THR A 232 -8.52 -24.95 -5.47
N CYS A 233 -7.25 -24.56 -5.54
CA CYS A 233 -6.15 -25.36 -5.00
C CYS A 233 -6.36 -25.60 -3.50
N LEU A 234 -6.54 -24.54 -2.71
CA LEU A 234 -6.71 -24.65 -1.26
C LEU A 234 -7.89 -25.55 -0.87
N SER A 235 -8.99 -25.53 -1.63
CA SER A 235 -10.16 -26.39 -1.36
C SER A 235 -9.90 -27.90 -1.48
N LYS A 236 -8.87 -28.30 -2.23
CA LYS A 236 -8.49 -29.71 -2.42
C LYS A 236 -7.66 -30.27 -1.27
N HIS A 237 -7.11 -29.39 -0.41
CA HIS A 237 -6.14 -29.75 0.63
C HIS A 237 -6.67 -29.44 2.03
N LYS A 238 -6.21 -30.20 3.03
CA LYS A 238 -6.54 -29.94 4.44
C LYS A 238 -5.77 -28.71 4.94
N CYS A 239 -6.31 -27.53 4.67
CA CYS A 239 -5.78 -26.26 5.14
C CYS A 239 -6.91 -25.35 5.63
N GLN A 240 -6.55 -24.41 6.49
CA GLN A 240 -7.45 -23.36 6.97
C GLN A 240 -6.92 -22.00 6.51
N ILE A 241 -7.78 -21.21 5.87
CA ILE A 241 -7.46 -19.81 5.53
C ILE A 241 -7.54 -18.98 6.81
N VAL A 242 -6.47 -18.25 7.11
CA VAL A 242 -6.33 -17.39 8.28
C VAL A 242 -6.66 -15.95 7.92
N ASP A 243 -6.10 -15.48 6.81
CA ASP A 243 -6.27 -14.11 6.32
C ASP A 243 -6.03 -14.08 4.80
N PHE A 244 -6.52 -13.05 4.13
CA PHE A 244 -6.25 -12.83 2.71
C PHE A 244 -6.24 -11.34 2.36
N SER A 245 -5.52 -11.00 1.29
CA SER A 245 -5.48 -9.66 0.74
C SER A 245 -5.48 -9.71 -0.77
N LEU A 246 -6.13 -8.70 -1.37
CA LEU A 246 -6.13 -8.48 -2.80
C LEU A 246 -5.59 -7.09 -3.09
N SER A 247 -4.55 -7.01 -3.90
CA SER A 247 -4.06 -5.76 -4.46
C SER A 247 -4.23 -5.79 -5.97
N ARG A 248 -4.72 -4.69 -6.55
CA ARG A 248 -4.88 -4.52 -7.99
C ARG A 248 -4.31 -3.18 -8.41
N LEU A 249 -3.40 -3.22 -9.38
CA LEU A 249 -2.91 -2.05 -10.09
C LEU A 249 -3.07 -2.28 -11.59
N HIS A 250 -4.11 -1.69 -12.18
CA HIS A 250 -4.52 -1.96 -13.57
C HIS A 250 -4.77 -3.46 -13.82
N HIS A 251 -4.05 -4.04 -14.77
CA HIS A 251 -4.13 -5.47 -15.10
C HIS A 251 -3.31 -6.33 -14.13
N ASP A 252 -2.51 -5.75 -13.24
CA ASP A 252 -1.69 -6.53 -12.33
C ASP A 252 -2.44 -6.80 -11.03
N VAL A 253 -2.76 -8.06 -10.77
CA VAL A 253 -3.48 -8.50 -9.58
C VAL A 253 -2.59 -9.40 -8.75
N THR A 254 -2.44 -9.06 -7.47
CA THR A 254 -1.77 -9.91 -6.48
C THR A 254 -2.78 -10.35 -5.44
N PHE A 255 -2.98 -11.66 -5.31
CA PHE A 255 -3.80 -12.28 -4.28
C PHE A 255 -2.91 -13.02 -3.30
N GLY A 256 -2.85 -12.52 -2.06
CA GLY A 256 -2.11 -13.13 -0.96
C GLY A 256 -3.05 -13.80 0.02
N VAL A 257 -2.72 -15.02 0.46
CA VAL A 257 -3.50 -15.80 1.42
C VAL A 257 -2.56 -16.38 2.47
N LEU A 258 -2.88 -16.15 3.73
CA LEU A 258 -2.23 -16.80 4.86
C LEU A 258 -3.00 -18.07 5.20
N VAL A 259 -2.32 -19.21 5.20
CA VAL A 259 -2.94 -20.53 5.42
C VAL A 259 -2.25 -21.30 6.54
N HIS A 260 -3.03 -21.98 7.37
CA HIS A 260 -2.56 -23.01 8.27
C HIS A 260 -2.65 -24.37 7.57
N LEU A 261 -1.52 -25.07 7.51
CA LEU A 261 -1.38 -26.39 6.94
C LEU A 261 -1.41 -27.42 8.08
N HIS A 262 -2.34 -28.37 8.00
CA HIS A 262 -2.45 -29.44 8.99
C HIS A 262 -1.49 -30.60 8.72
N GLU A 263 -0.98 -30.71 7.49
CA GLU A 263 -0.03 -31.73 7.02
C GLU A 263 0.99 -31.07 6.07
N ARG A 264 2.19 -31.66 5.91
CA ARG A 264 3.17 -31.20 4.90
C ARG A 264 2.68 -31.59 3.50
N SER A 265 1.77 -30.82 2.93
CA SER A 265 1.23 -31.07 1.58
C SER A 265 2.13 -30.45 0.51
N VAL A 266 3.00 -31.27 -0.08
CA VAL A 266 3.75 -30.90 -1.30
C VAL A 266 2.80 -30.71 -2.48
N ASP A 267 1.70 -31.46 -2.50
CA ASP A 267 0.70 -31.45 -3.56
C ASP A 267 -0.01 -30.10 -3.67
N LEU A 268 -0.26 -29.41 -2.55
CA LEU A 268 -0.80 -28.05 -2.57
C LEU A 268 0.10 -27.10 -3.35
N PHE A 269 1.42 -27.17 -3.15
CA PHE A 269 2.37 -26.29 -3.84
C PHE A 269 2.47 -26.65 -5.33
N SER A 270 2.34 -27.93 -5.68
CA SER A 270 2.25 -28.39 -7.07
C SER A 270 1.01 -27.83 -7.78
N ASP A 271 -0.16 -27.96 -7.15
CA ASP A 271 -1.43 -27.44 -7.67
C ASP A 271 -1.38 -25.92 -7.87
N LEU A 272 -0.79 -25.20 -6.90
CA LEU A 272 -0.60 -23.75 -6.99
C LEU A 272 0.35 -23.36 -8.12
N ALA A 273 1.43 -24.12 -8.33
CA ALA A 273 2.39 -23.87 -9.41
C ALA A 273 1.77 -24.12 -10.79
N GLN A 274 1.00 -25.19 -10.94
CA GLN A 274 0.24 -25.46 -12.17
C GLN A 274 -0.79 -24.36 -12.45
N THR A 275 -1.47 -23.88 -11.40
CA THR A 275 -2.42 -22.77 -11.51
C THR A 275 -1.73 -21.48 -11.92
N ALA A 276 -0.56 -21.19 -11.36
CA ALA A 276 0.26 -20.05 -11.77
C ALA A 276 0.64 -20.15 -13.25
N GLN A 277 1.11 -21.31 -13.71
CA GLN A 277 1.44 -21.53 -15.11
C GLN A 277 0.22 -21.37 -16.04
N ARG A 278 -0.95 -21.90 -15.65
CA ARG A 278 -2.20 -21.80 -16.42
C ARG A 278 -2.62 -20.35 -16.66
N TRP A 279 -2.37 -19.47 -15.71
CA TRP A 279 -2.83 -18.08 -15.73
C TRP A 279 -1.72 -17.05 -15.96
N ASP A 280 -0.56 -17.49 -16.45
CA ASP A 280 0.63 -16.65 -16.64
C ASP A 280 0.98 -15.83 -15.39
N GLY A 281 0.85 -16.49 -14.23
CA GLY A 281 1.00 -15.91 -12.91
C GLY A 281 2.36 -16.22 -12.29
N THR A 282 2.85 -15.32 -11.46
CA THR A 282 4.01 -15.52 -10.60
C THR A 282 3.56 -15.97 -9.21
N LEU A 283 3.92 -17.19 -8.84
CA LEU A 283 3.70 -17.73 -7.49
C LEU A 283 4.88 -17.43 -6.57
N SER A 284 4.57 -17.01 -5.35
CA SER A 284 5.51 -16.92 -4.24
C SER A 284 4.89 -17.56 -3.01
N PHE A 285 5.73 -18.19 -2.18
CA PHE A 285 5.30 -18.76 -0.92
C PHE A 285 6.40 -18.59 0.14
N ASP A 286 5.98 -18.34 1.37
CA ASP A 286 6.84 -18.27 2.55
C ASP A 286 6.26 -19.17 3.63
N VAL A 287 6.98 -20.24 3.96
CA VAL A 287 6.54 -21.26 4.92
C VAL A 287 7.25 -21.02 6.24
N GLN A 288 6.49 -20.73 7.29
CA GLN A 288 7.03 -20.48 8.62
C GLN A 288 7.22 -21.79 9.37
N ASP A 289 8.48 -22.22 9.47
CA ASP A 289 8.87 -23.31 10.35
C ASP A 289 9.43 -22.75 11.66
N ALA A 290 8.75 -23.05 12.77
CA ALA A 290 9.13 -22.60 14.11
C ALA A 290 10.51 -23.15 14.54
N GLN A 291 10.94 -24.31 14.04
CA GLN A 291 12.24 -24.91 14.40
C GLN A 291 13.42 -24.31 13.62
N LEU A 292 13.22 -23.87 12.38
CA LEU A 292 14.26 -23.20 11.57
C LEU A 292 14.56 -21.75 12.03
N LYS A 293 13.65 -21.13 12.80
CA LYS A 293 13.86 -19.81 13.40
C LYS A 293 14.88 -19.85 14.55
N ALA A 294 14.86 -20.87 15.40
CA ALA A 294 15.76 -20.96 16.56
C ALA A 294 17.26 -20.92 16.20
N THR A 295 17.66 -21.47 15.06
CA THR A 295 19.06 -21.50 14.62
C THR A 295 19.48 -20.27 13.79
N LYS A 296 18.52 -19.48 13.27
CA LYS A 296 18.77 -18.26 12.49
C LYS A 296 18.64 -16.96 13.30
N LEU A 297 18.09 -17.02 14.52
CA LEU A 297 17.83 -15.87 15.39
C LEU A 297 19.08 -15.09 15.83
N ALA A 298 20.30 -15.59 15.57
CA ALA A 298 21.53 -15.00 16.08
C ALA A 298 22.14 -13.86 15.24
N THR A 299 21.69 -13.62 13.99
CA THR A 299 22.47 -12.74 13.08
C THR A 299 21.70 -11.72 12.24
N SER A 300 20.37 -11.63 12.31
CA SER A 300 19.64 -10.56 11.61
C SER A 300 18.21 -10.43 12.12
N ALA A 301 17.80 -9.23 12.51
CA ALA A 301 16.43 -8.93 12.94
C ALA A 301 15.42 -9.29 11.83
N GLN A 302 14.62 -10.33 12.06
CA GLN A 302 13.43 -10.62 11.26
C GLN A 302 12.26 -10.97 12.19
N TYR A 303 11.21 -10.17 12.11
CA TYR A 303 9.97 -10.26 12.89
C TYR A 303 9.14 -11.49 12.47
N ALA A 304 8.44 -12.12 13.41
CA ALA A 304 7.44 -13.16 13.08
C ALA A 304 6.20 -12.52 12.41
N LEU A 305 5.44 -13.25 11.56
CA LEU A 305 4.19 -12.70 10.97
C LEU A 305 3.13 -12.41 12.05
N SER A 306 3.14 -13.17 13.14
CA SER A 306 2.34 -12.91 14.34
C SER A 306 2.77 -11.65 15.11
N GLU A 307 3.95 -11.10 14.79
CA GLU A 307 4.54 -9.88 15.33
C GLU A 307 4.65 -8.82 14.23
N ALA A 308 3.59 -8.59 13.45
CA ALA A 308 3.48 -7.32 12.73
C ALA A 308 3.64 -6.20 13.80
N PRO A 309 4.69 -5.36 13.76
CA PRO A 309 5.20 -4.62 14.93
C PRO A 309 4.33 -3.41 15.35
N TYR A 310 3.02 -3.50 15.15
CA TYR A 310 2.10 -2.37 15.11
C TYR A 310 0.85 -2.56 15.97
N ALA A 311 0.62 -3.71 16.60
CA ALA A 311 -0.58 -3.97 17.41
C ALA A 311 -0.77 -2.96 18.57
N GLN A 312 0.31 -2.38 19.09
CA GLN A 312 0.26 -1.36 20.15
C GLN A 312 0.39 0.09 19.63
N ARG A 313 0.42 0.32 18.32
CA ARG A 313 0.61 1.66 17.73
C ARG A 313 -0.72 2.37 17.49
N ILE A 314 -0.66 3.70 17.46
CA ILE A 314 -1.82 4.55 17.21
C ILE A 314 -2.04 4.63 15.69
N LYS A 315 -3.28 4.51 15.26
CA LYS A 315 -3.64 4.56 13.83
C LYS A 315 -3.97 5.99 13.42
N TYR A 316 -3.33 6.43 12.35
CA TYR A 316 -3.57 7.72 11.74
C TYR A 316 -3.80 7.55 10.24
N VAL A 317 -4.45 8.53 9.63
CA VAL A 317 -4.52 8.70 8.18
C VAL A 317 -3.88 10.02 7.82
N ALA A 318 -2.94 9.99 6.89
CA ALA A 318 -2.42 11.18 6.23
C ALA A 318 -3.06 11.32 4.85
N THR A 319 -3.79 12.41 4.62
CA THR A 319 -4.21 12.82 3.28
C THR A 319 -3.17 13.78 2.73
N VAL A 320 -2.48 13.37 1.67
CA VAL A 320 -1.45 14.15 0.97
C VAL A 320 -2.06 14.68 -0.33
N LEU A 321 -1.94 15.98 -0.58
CA LEU A 321 -2.62 16.66 -1.67
C LEU A 321 -1.75 17.74 -2.33
N ASN A 322 -1.67 17.71 -3.66
CA ASN A 322 -1.13 18.81 -4.46
C ASN A 322 -1.89 18.91 -5.79
N GLU A 323 -2.48 20.06 -6.09
CA GLU A 323 -3.28 20.25 -7.31
C GLU A 323 -2.43 20.20 -8.60
N ARG A 324 -1.13 20.44 -8.48
CA ARG A 324 -0.17 20.36 -9.59
C ARG A 324 0.41 18.95 -9.77
N GLY A 325 0.05 18.02 -8.88
CA GLY A 325 0.55 16.65 -8.83
C GLY A 325 1.62 16.45 -7.76
N LEU A 326 1.65 15.25 -7.18
CA LEU A 326 2.65 14.82 -6.21
C LEU A 326 3.94 14.45 -6.91
N SER A 327 5.02 15.13 -6.57
CA SER A 327 6.34 14.88 -7.14
C SER A 327 7.03 13.69 -6.46
N PRO A 328 7.86 12.91 -7.19
CA PRO A 328 8.70 11.88 -6.58
C PRO A 328 9.62 12.42 -5.49
N GLU A 329 10.10 13.66 -5.62
CA GLU A 329 10.96 14.33 -4.64
C GLU A 329 10.23 14.51 -3.30
N PHE A 330 9.01 15.06 -3.35
CA PHE A 330 8.17 15.19 -2.15
C PHE A 330 7.88 13.83 -1.53
N LEU A 331 7.49 12.83 -2.33
CA LEU A 331 7.16 11.50 -1.82
C LEU A 331 8.38 10.82 -1.17
N SER A 332 9.57 11.01 -1.73
CA SER A 332 10.82 10.53 -1.14
C SER A 332 11.10 11.19 0.21
N GLU A 333 10.99 12.52 0.31
CA GLU A 333 11.19 13.25 1.57
C GLU A 333 10.14 12.90 2.62
N TRP A 334 8.87 12.80 2.23
CA TRP A 334 7.76 12.35 3.06
C TRP A 334 8.01 10.95 3.65
N LEU A 335 8.39 9.98 2.81
CA LEU A 335 8.69 8.62 3.26
C LEU A 335 9.98 8.57 4.11
N GLY A 336 10.97 9.39 3.78
CA GLY A 336 12.18 9.56 4.59
C GLY A 336 11.87 10.08 5.99
N TRP A 337 10.98 11.06 6.10
CA TRP A 337 10.50 11.60 7.37
C TRP A 337 9.71 10.55 8.16
N LEU A 338 8.77 9.83 7.53
CA LEU A 338 8.04 8.73 8.17
C LEU A 338 9.00 7.67 8.73
N LEU A 339 10.03 7.29 7.96
CA LEU A 339 11.05 6.34 8.37
C LEU A 339 11.86 6.85 9.57
N ALA A 340 12.29 8.12 9.55
CA ALA A 340 13.02 8.75 10.65
C ALA A 340 12.20 8.75 11.97
N LYS A 341 10.89 8.95 11.87
CA LYS A 341 9.95 8.88 13.00
C LYS A 341 9.46 7.45 13.31
N LYS A 342 9.99 6.43 12.62
CA LYS A 342 9.57 5.01 12.76
C LYS A 342 8.07 4.80 12.52
N ILE A 343 7.42 5.66 11.74
CA ILE A 343 6.02 5.55 11.34
C ILE A 343 5.95 4.59 10.16
N SER A 344 5.02 3.63 10.22
CA SER A 344 4.86 2.62 9.18
C SER A 344 3.61 2.87 8.35
N VAL A 345 3.75 2.72 7.03
CA VAL A 345 2.61 2.77 6.09
C VAL A 345 1.98 1.38 6.04
N GLU A 346 0.69 1.29 6.34
CA GLU A 346 -0.09 0.05 6.29
C GLU A 346 -0.87 -0.08 4.98
N GLN A 347 -1.31 1.06 4.44
CA GLN A 347 -2.09 1.10 3.21
C GLN A 347 -1.88 2.43 2.50
N MET A 348 -1.88 2.40 1.17
CA MET A 348 -1.95 3.59 0.33
C MET A 348 -3.17 3.47 -0.57
N ARG A 349 -3.95 4.56 -0.66
CA ARG A 349 -5.12 4.63 -1.53
C ARG A 349 -5.10 5.95 -2.28
N ARG A 350 -5.12 5.88 -3.61
CA ARG A 350 -5.32 7.06 -4.45
C ARG A 350 -6.76 7.54 -4.31
N LEU A 351 -6.96 8.84 -4.11
CA LEU A 351 -8.30 9.43 -3.98
C LEU A 351 -8.77 10.14 -5.25
N ASP A 352 -7.86 10.59 -6.10
CA ASP A 352 -8.19 11.24 -7.38
C ASP A 352 -8.21 10.26 -8.58
N LYS A 353 -8.83 10.69 -9.68
CA LYS A 353 -8.97 9.95 -10.95
C LYS A 353 -8.23 10.62 -12.12
N ARG A 354 -7.40 11.62 -11.85
CA ARG A 354 -6.75 12.41 -12.92
C ARG A 354 -5.59 11.65 -13.56
N THR A 355 -5.00 12.20 -14.61
CA THR A 355 -3.81 11.58 -15.24
C THR A 355 -2.60 11.68 -14.31
N SER A 356 -2.39 12.85 -13.69
CA SER A 356 -1.38 13.05 -12.66
C SER A 356 -1.91 12.66 -11.28
N LEU A 357 -1.05 12.06 -10.46
CA LEU A 357 -1.37 11.69 -9.09
C LEU A 357 -1.45 12.97 -8.23
N MET A 358 -2.66 13.39 -7.83
CA MET A 358 -2.85 14.62 -7.06
C MET A 358 -3.08 14.35 -5.58
N CYS A 359 -3.77 13.27 -5.23
CA CYS A 359 -4.15 13.00 -3.85
C CYS A 359 -4.01 11.52 -3.47
N VAL A 360 -3.26 11.29 -2.39
CA VAL A 360 -3.05 9.95 -1.82
C VAL A 360 -3.37 9.97 -0.34
N GLU A 361 -4.11 8.96 0.09
CA GLU A 361 -4.38 8.62 1.47
C GLU A 361 -3.39 7.55 1.94
N PHE A 362 -2.68 7.82 3.03
CA PHE A 362 -1.81 6.85 3.69
C PHE A 362 -2.44 6.47 5.03
N ARG A 363 -2.69 5.18 5.23
CA ARG A 363 -2.99 4.63 6.55
C ARG A 363 -1.68 4.33 7.28
N LEU A 364 -1.51 4.92 8.45
CA LEU A 364 -0.25 4.98 9.19
C LEU A 364 -0.36 4.33 10.56
N SER A 365 0.70 3.64 10.96
CA SER A 365 0.93 3.10 12.30
C SER A 365 2.01 3.90 13.01
N VAL A 366 1.58 4.76 13.93
CA VAL A 366 2.41 5.77 14.61
C VAL A 366 2.82 5.29 16.01
N PRO A 367 4.12 5.35 16.35
CA PRO A 367 4.61 5.13 17.71
C PRO A 367 3.91 6.03 18.76
N ARG A 368 3.69 5.53 19.99
CA ARG A 368 2.98 6.26 21.06
C ARG A 368 3.79 7.38 21.70
N ASP A 369 5.11 7.33 21.55
CA ASP A 369 6.09 8.26 22.11
C ASP A 369 6.26 9.53 21.28
N LEU A 370 5.67 9.61 20.08
CA LEU A 370 5.66 10.83 19.27
C LEU A 370 4.65 11.83 19.81
N THR A 371 5.12 13.05 20.10
CA THR A 371 4.21 14.13 20.48
C THR A 371 3.54 14.75 19.24
N PRO A 372 2.25 15.11 19.32
CA PRO A 372 1.56 15.76 18.19
C PRO A 372 2.21 17.08 17.74
N ASP A 373 2.84 17.82 18.65
CA ASP A 373 3.42 19.13 18.35
C ASP A 373 4.74 19.03 17.58
N GLU A 374 5.63 18.09 17.96
CA GLU A 374 6.86 17.80 17.21
C GLU A 374 6.55 17.35 15.78
N VAL A 375 5.55 16.47 15.64
CA VAL A 375 5.08 16.00 14.33
C VAL A 375 4.56 17.17 13.49
N ARG A 376 3.76 18.08 14.07
CA ARG A 376 3.14 19.18 13.33
C ARG A 376 4.17 20.17 12.78
N ALA A 377 5.16 20.57 13.58
CA ALA A 377 6.15 21.57 13.15
C ALA A 377 6.99 21.08 11.97
N GLU A 378 7.46 19.83 12.03
CA GLU A 378 8.24 19.22 10.94
C GLU A 378 7.38 18.96 9.71
N LEU A 379 6.13 18.51 9.89
CA LEU A 379 5.18 18.31 8.79
C LEU A 379 4.94 19.61 8.02
N ILE A 380 4.77 20.73 8.74
CA ILE A 380 4.60 22.06 8.16
C ILE A 380 5.82 22.43 7.31
N ALA A 381 7.03 22.16 7.77
CA ALA A 381 8.25 22.48 7.04
C ALA A 381 8.32 21.73 5.70
N ILE A 382 8.13 20.40 5.72
CA ILE A 382 8.16 19.55 4.51
C ILE A 382 7.05 19.98 3.54
N SER A 383 5.83 20.14 4.07
CA SER A 383 4.66 20.52 3.27
C SER A 383 4.83 21.89 2.60
N SER A 384 5.39 22.88 3.32
CA SER A 384 5.63 24.22 2.78
C SER A 384 6.74 24.24 1.71
N ALA A 385 7.82 23.46 1.91
CA ALA A 385 8.93 23.39 0.95
C ALA A 385 8.49 22.88 -0.44
N HIS A 386 7.50 21.99 -0.47
CA HIS A 386 7.00 21.34 -1.69
C HIS A 386 5.63 21.85 -2.15
N GLN A 387 5.07 22.89 -1.51
CA GLN A 387 3.72 23.38 -1.79
C GLN A 387 2.66 22.27 -1.80
N THR A 388 2.85 21.25 -0.96
CA THR A 388 2.04 20.03 -0.92
C THR A 388 1.39 19.93 0.45
N ASP A 389 0.07 19.90 0.51
CA ASP A 389 -0.65 19.84 1.78
C ASP A 389 -0.65 18.42 2.34
N VAL A 390 -0.43 18.31 3.65
CA VAL A 390 -0.54 17.04 4.38
C VAL A 390 -1.44 17.23 5.58
N ALA A 391 -2.57 16.51 5.60
CA ALA A 391 -3.52 16.51 6.70
C ALA A 391 -3.43 15.18 7.46
N LEU A 392 -2.95 15.21 8.70
CA LEU A 392 -2.81 14.04 9.55
C LEU A 392 -3.98 13.96 10.55
N GLN A 393 -4.75 12.87 10.51
CA GLN A 393 -5.96 12.70 11.32
C GLN A 393 -5.96 11.34 12.02
N PRO A 394 -6.48 11.21 13.25
CA PRO A 394 -6.70 9.91 13.87
C PRO A 394 -7.60 9.02 13.00
N ASP A 395 -7.22 7.75 12.84
CA ASP A 395 -8.00 6.76 12.09
C ASP A 395 -9.08 6.15 13.00
N ASN A 396 -10.13 6.92 13.27
CA ASN A 396 -11.25 6.50 14.11
C ASN A 396 -12.57 6.47 13.31
N VAL A 397 -13.62 5.94 13.94
CA VAL A 397 -14.96 5.80 13.33
C VAL A 397 -15.53 7.14 12.85
N PHE A 398 -15.21 8.24 13.52
CA PHE A 398 -15.72 9.57 13.20
C PHE A 398 -14.95 10.27 12.09
N ARG A 399 -13.83 9.72 11.59
CA ARG A 399 -13.07 10.34 10.49
C ARG A 399 -13.94 10.48 9.24
N ARG A 400 -14.61 9.41 8.81
CA ARG A 400 -15.51 9.39 7.64
C ARG A 400 -16.97 9.67 7.98
N GLN A 401 -17.34 9.72 9.26
CA GLN A 401 -18.71 9.93 9.73
C GLN A 401 -18.93 11.35 10.25
N LYS A 402 -18.37 12.35 9.55
CA LYS A 402 -18.66 13.76 9.83
C LYS A 402 -20.11 14.07 9.46
N ARG A 403 -20.73 15.06 10.11
CA ARG A 403 -22.15 15.40 9.91
C ARG A 403 -22.46 16.91 9.91
N LEU A 404 -21.56 17.73 10.45
CA LEU A 404 -21.67 19.19 10.46
C LEU A 404 -20.40 19.80 9.88
N VAL A 405 -20.55 20.75 8.96
CA VAL A 405 -19.45 21.61 8.51
C VAL A 405 -19.81 23.06 8.77
N VAL A 406 -18.91 23.74 9.48
CA VAL A 406 -19.01 25.16 9.81
C VAL A 406 -17.92 25.91 9.06
N PHE A 407 -18.27 26.98 8.37
CA PHE A 407 -17.36 27.78 7.58
C PHE A 407 -17.30 29.21 8.12
N ASP A 408 -16.12 29.83 8.06
CA ASP A 408 -16.06 31.28 7.95
C ASP A 408 -16.56 31.74 6.57
N MET A 409 -16.90 33.02 6.46
CA MET A 409 -17.39 33.61 5.21
C MET A 409 -16.27 34.29 4.43
N ASP A 410 -15.76 35.39 4.95
CA ASP A 410 -14.75 36.24 4.32
C ASP A 410 -13.46 35.43 4.15
N SER A 411 -12.78 35.60 3.02
CA SER A 411 -11.55 34.88 2.66
C SER A 411 -11.61 33.33 2.73
N THR A 412 -12.80 32.75 2.91
CA THR A 412 -13.05 31.31 3.03
C THR A 412 -14.11 30.84 2.04
N LEU A 413 -15.41 31.12 2.26
CA LEU A 413 -16.48 30.79 1.32
C LEU A 413 -16.54 31.77 0.13
N ILE A 414 -16.14 33.02 0.37
CA ILE A 414 -15.98 34.06 -0.64
C ILE A 414 -14.53 34.55 -0.62
N GLN A 415 -14.08 35.12 -1.73
CA GLN A 415 -12.69 35.55 -1.89
C GLN A 415 -12.41 36.92 -1.26
N GLN A 416 -13.46 37.73 -1.07
CA GLN A 416 -13.36 39.10 -0.58
C GLN A 416 -13.57 39.20 0.93
N GLU A 417 -13.07 40.31 1.48
CA GLU A 417 -13.47 40.84 2.79
C GLU A 417 -14.69 41.76 2.59
N VAL A 418 -15.85 41.40 3.15
CA VAL A 418 -17.10 42.12 2.89
C VAL A 418 -17.05 43.60 3.32
N ILE A 419 -16.35 43.91 4.41
CA ILE A 419 -16.26 45.31 4.88
C ILE A 419 -15.48 46.19 3.91
N ASP A 420 -14.47 45.64 3.24
CA ASP A 420 -13.66 46.36 2.25
C ASP A 420 -14.47 46.58 0.96
N GLU A 421 -15.33 45.63 0.57
CA GLU A 421 -16.26 45.80 -0.56
C GLU A 421 -17.32 46.87 -0.30
N ILE A 422 -17.79 47.01 0.94
CA ILE A 422 -18.68 48.12 1.32
C ILE A 422 -17.88 49.43 1.28
N ALA A 423 -16.68 49.47 1.86
CA ALA A 423 -15.83 50.65 1.91
C ALA A 423 -15.46 51.17 0.50
N ARG A 424 -15.18 50.27 -0.43
CA ARG A 424 -14.92 50.60 -1.83
C ARG A 424 -16.15 51.17 -2.52
N ALA A 425 -17.33 50.60 -2.25
CA ALA A 425 -18.58 51.09 -2.81
C ALA A 425 -18.96 52.50 -2.30
N THR A 426 -18.43 52.92 -1.15
CA THR A 426 -18.69 54.22 -0.53
C THR A 426 -17.50 55.19 -0.57
N GLY A 427 -16.37 54.79 -1.17
CA GLY A 427 -15.19 55.64 -1.34
C GLY A 427 -14.38 55.91 -0.06
N ILE A 428 -14.46 55.02 0.93
CA ILE A 428 -13.75 55.13 2.23
C ILE A 428 -12.71 54.01 2.46
N GLU A 429 -12.31 53.33 1.38
CA GLU A 429 -11.37 52.18 1.42
C GLU A 429 -10.07 52.50 2.16
N GLU A 430 -9.46 53.66 1.91
CA GLU A 430 -8.22 54.08 2.59
C GLU A 430 -8.38 54.19 4.12
N GLN A 431 -9.54 54.67 4.60
CA GLN A 431 -9.79 54.86 6.02
C GLN A 431 -9.99 53.51 6.74
N VAL A 432 -10.72 52.59 6.09
CA VAL A 432 -10.92 51.23 6.60
C VAL A 432 -9.61 50.46 6.60
N ALA A 433 -8.81 50.57 5.54
CA ALA A 433 -7.50 49.94 5.45
C ALA A 433 -6.55 50.40 6.58
N ALA A 434 -6.50 51.70 6.89
CA ALA A 434 -5.69 52.23 7.98
C ALA A 434 -6.06 51.65 9.35
N ILE A 435 -7.36 51.41 9.61
CA ILE A 435 -7.81 50.78 10.86
C ILE A 435 -7.45 49.29 10.87
N THR A 436 -7.63 48.59 9.75
CA THR A 436 -7.28 47.17 9.63
C THR A 436 -5.77 46.95 9.85
N GLU A 437 -4.93 47.83 9.33
CA GLU A 437 -3.47 47.74 9.51
C GLU A 437 -3.07 47.91 10.98
N ARG A 438 -3.65 48.89 11.68
CA ARG A 438 -3.42 49.09 13.13
C ARG A 438 -3.88 47.88 13.96
N ALA A 439 -5.02 47.30 13.62
CA ALA A 439 -5.51 46.07 14.28
C ALA A 439 -4.56 44.88 14.03
N MET A 440 -4.01 44.74 12.82
CA MET A 440 -3.02 43.71 12.51
C MET A 440 -1.68 43.92 13.22
N GLN A 441 -1.32 45.16 13.54
CA GLN A 441 -0.17 45.51 14.38
C GLN A 441 -0.41 45.25 15.88
N GLY A 442 -1.63 44.86 16.26
CA GLY A 442 -2.01 44.57 17.64
C GLY A 442 -2.34 45.81 18.47
N GLU A 443 -2.55 46.97 17.82
CA GLU A 443 -2.92 48.22 18.51
C GLU A 443 -4.39 48.25 18.94
N MET A 444 -5.24 47.40 18.34
CA MET A 444 -6.67 47.33 18.60
C MET A 444 -7.09 45.86 18.70
N ASP A 445 -7.99 45.55 19.62
CA ASP A 445 -8.63 44.24 19.63
C ASP A 445 -9.66 44.10 18.49
N PHE A 446 -10.18 42.90 18.28
CA PHE A 446 -11.12 42.63 17.18
C PHE A 446 -12.41 43.47 17.30
N GLY A 447 -12.95 43.62 18.52
CA GLY A 447 -14.18 44.37 18.76
C GLY A 447 -14.00 45.86 18.52
N GLU A 448 -12.89 46.43 19.01
CA GLU A 448 -12.50 47.82 18.79
C GLU A 448 -12.27 48.11 17.30
N SER A 449 -11.54 47.23 16.61
CA SER A 449 -11.29 47.36 15.17
C SER A 449 -12.58 47.27 14.36
N LEU A 450 -13.48 46.34 14.70
CA LEU A 450 -14.78 46.23 14.03
C LEU A 450 -15.63 47.48 14.27
N ALA A 451 -15.75 47.93 15.52
CA ALA A 451 -16.53 49.12 15.86
C ALA A 451 -16.01 50.37 15.13
N ALA A 452 -14.69 50.57 15.09
CA ALA A 452 -14.08 51.70 14.39
C ALA A 452 -14.33 51.66 12.87
N ARG A 453 -14.24 50.48 12.23
CA ARG A 453 -14.52 50.34 10.80
C ARG A 453 -16.01 50.51 10.49
N VAL A 454 -16.90 49.99 11.35
CA VAL A 454 -18.34 50.13 11.19
C VAL A 454 -18.78 51.58 11.38
N ALA A 455 -18.16 52.34 12.29
CA ALA A 455 -18.45 53.76 12.48
C ALA A 455 -18.24 54.60 11.20
N LEU A 456 -17.26 54.24 10.36
CA LEU A 456 -17.02 54.90 9.08
C LEU A 456 -18.16 54.66 8.06
N LEU A 457 -18.98 53.64 8.27
CA LEU A 457 -20.12 53.33 7.40
C LEU A 457 -21.34 54.21 7.69
N ALA A 458 -21.32 55.06 8.73
CA ALA A 458 -22.42 55.93 9.10
C ALA A 458 -22.88 56.81 7.92
N GLY A 459 -24.19 56.86 7.67
CA GLY A 459 -24.80 57.61 6.57
C GLY A 459 -24.79 56.89 5.21
N THR A 460 -24.18 55.71 5.11
CA THR A 460 -24.19 54.91 3.89
C THR A 460 -25.59 54.35 3.59
N PRO A 461 -26.12 54.48 2.36
CA PRO A 461 -27.40 53.87 1.99
C PRO A 461 -27.38 52.34 2.12
N VAL A 462 -28.41 51.75 2.71
CA VAL A 462 -28.53 50.29 2.88
C VAL A 462 -28.53 49.55 1.53
N SER A 463 -28.97 50.21 0.46
CA SER A 463 -28.95 49.69 -0.92
C SER A 463 -27.56 49.30 -1.41
N VAL A 464 -26.48 49.83 -0.80
CA VAL A 464 -25.10 49.44 -1.13
C VAL A 464 -24.88 47.93 -0.95
N LEU A 465 -25.56 47.33 0.04
CA LEU A 465 -25.40 45.91 0.37
C LEU A 465 -25.89 45.01 -0.77
N GLU A 466 -26.92 45.42 -1.52
CA GLU A 466 -27.39 44.69 -2.70
C GLU A 466 -26.35 44.71 -3.82
N GLY A 467 -25.69 45.85 -4.02
CA GLY A 467 -24.59 45.97 -4.98
C GLY A 467 -23.38 45.12 -4.58
N VAL A 468 -23.07 45.01 -3.28
CA VAL A 468 -22.00 44.14 -2.78
C VAL A 468 -22.33 42.67 -3.01
N LYS A 469 -23.57 42.21 -2.71
CA LYS A 469 -24.00 40.82 -2.95
C LYS A 469 -23.72 40.37 -4.38
N GLN A 470 -24.07 41.20 -5.37
CA GLN A 470 -23.89 40.88 -6.80
C GLN A 470 -22.42 40.78 -7.23
N ARG A 471 -21.48 41.33 -6.45
CA ARG A 471 -20.05 41.32 -6.74
C ARG A 471 -19.27 40.26 -5.96
N LEU A 472 -19.91 39.57 -5.01
CA LEU A 472 -19.24 38.51 -4.26
C LEU A 472 -18.79 37.40 -5.21
N VAL A 473 -17.53 37.00 -5.06
CA VAL A 473 -16.95 35.89 -5.82
C VAL A 473 -16.77 34.74 -4.85
N PHE A 474 -17.51 33.66 -5.09
CA PHE A 474 -17.38 32.44 -4.31
C PHE A 474 -16.02 31.79 -4.54
N THR A 475 -15.46 31.22 -3.47
CA THR A 475 -14.21 30.47 -3.54
C THR A 475 -14.36 29.25 -4.43
N GLU A 476 -13.31 28.93 -5.18
CA GLU A 476 -13.30 27.79 -6.08
C GLU A 476 -13.73 26.51 -5.33
N GLY A 477 -14.67 25.76 -5.90
CA GLY A 477 -15.20 24.54 -5.29
C GLY A 477 -16.19 24.75 -4.14
N ALA A 478 -16.54 25.97 -3.72
CA ALA A 478 -17.53 26.21 -2.65
C ALA A 478 -18.90 25.60 -2.98
N HIS A 479 -19.46 25.92 -4.15
CA HIS A 479 -20.74 25.36 -4.61
C HIS A 479 -20.68 23.82 -4.74
N TYR A 480 -19.57 23.30 -5.29
CA TYR A 480 -19.36 21.86 -5.46
C TYR A 480 -19.36 21.16 -4.09
N LEU A 481 -18.53 21.64 -3.17
CA LEU A 481 -18.42 21.10 -1.81
C LEU A 481 -19.78 21.11 -1.11
N CYS A 482 -20.45 22.26 -1.07
CA CYS A 482 -21.71 22.40 -0.34
C CYS A 482 -22.77 21.45 -0.92
N ARG A 483 -22.91 21.37 -2.25
CA ARG A 483 -23.85 20.44 -2.89
C ARG A 483 -23.57 18.98 -2.56
N ALA A 484 -22.30 18.56 -2.63
CA ALA A 484 -21.92 17.18 -2.28
C ALA A 484 -22.28 16.86 -0.83
N LEU A 485 -21.94 17.77 0.09
CA LEU A 485 -22.21 17.59 1.52
C LEU A 485 -23.72 17.60 1.82
N LYS A 486 -24.51 18.47 1.19
CA LYS A 486 -25.97 18.46 1.34
C LYS A 486 -26.57 17.14 0.87
N SER A 487 -26.12 16.62 -0.27
CA SER A 487 -26.55 15.31 -0.80
C SER A 487 -26.18 14.15 0.13
N ALA A 488 -25.05 14.26 0.82
CA ALA A 488 -24.63 13.33 1.86
C ALA A 488 -25.35 13.53 3.22
N GLY A 489 -26.30 14.47 3.33
CA GLY A 489 -27.10 14.71 4.53
C GLY A 489 -26.41 15.54 5.61
N PHE A 490 -25.38 16.32 5.26
CA PHE A 490 -24.70 17.20 6.20
C PHE A 490 -25.54 18.44 6.55
N LYS A 491 -25.33 18.90 7.77
CA LYS A 491 -25.69 20.25 8.19
C LYS A 491 -24.56 21.20 7.87
N LEU A 492 -24.88 22.34 7.26
CA LEU A 492 -23.90 23.34 6.88
C LEU A 492 -24.22 24.68 7.54
N ALA A 493 -23.19 25.37 8.02
CA ALA A 493 -23.34 26.66 8.67
C ALA A 493 -22.26 27.64 8.21
N VAL A 494 -22.63 28.91 8.09
CA VAL A 494 -21.67 30.01 8.02
C VAL A 494 -21.70 30.81 9.32
N ILE A 495 -20.53 31.04 9.91
CA ILE A 495 -20.35 31.87 11.10
C ILE A 495 -19.26 32.88 10.82
N SER A 496 -19.63 34.16 10.72
CA SER A 496 -18.75 35.21 10.19
C SER A 496 -18.64 36.41 11.12
N GLY A 497 -17.47 37.04 11.13
CA GLY A 497 -17.27 38.37 11.73
C GLY A 497 -17.75 39.53 10.85
N GLY A 498 -18.17 39.25 9.61
CA GLY A 498 -18.81 40.20 8.71
C GLY A 498 -20.28 40.44 9.05
N PHE A 499 -21.12 40.67 8.05
CA PHE A 499 -22.49 41.15 8.27
C PHE A 499 -23.60 40.20 7.83
N LEU A 500 -24.67 40.12 8.64
CA LEU A 500 -25.79 39.19 8.49
C LEU A 500 -26.50 39.24 7.13
N PRO A 501 -26.74 40.40 6.49
CA PRO A 501 -27.35 40.43 5.16
C PRO A 501 -26.53 39.69 4.09
N LEU A 502 -25.20 39.75 4.15
CA LEU A 502 -24.32 39.04 3.22
C LEU A 502 -24.21 37.55 3.59
N ALA A 503 -24.09 37.23 4.89
CA ALA A 503 -24.09 35.84 5.35
C ALA A 503 -25.39 35.09 4.96
N LYS A 504 -26.55 35.77 5.01
CA LYS A 504 -27.83 35.22 4.53
C LYS A 504 -27.87 35.01 3.02
N HIS A 505 -27.22 35.90 2.26
CA HIS A 505 -27.08 35.71 0.81
C HIS A 505 -26.20 34.48 0.51
N VAL A 506 -25.01 34.38 1.11
CA VAL A 506 -24.12 33.20 1.00
C VAL A 506 -24.83 31.92 1.41
N LYS A 507 -25.59 31.95 2.52
CA LYS A 507 -26.44 30.82 2.96
C LYS A 507 -27.38 30.36 1.85
N THR A 508 -28.05 31.29 1.19
CA THR A 508 -29.06 30.98 0.17
C THR A 508 -28.40 30.42 -1.09
N GLU A 509 -27.33 31.06 -1.57
CA GLU A 509 -26.59 30.65 -2.77
C GLU A 509 -25.92 29.26 -2.63
N LEU A 510 -25.44 28.93 -1.43
CA LEU A 510 -24.76 27.66 -1.15
C LEU A 510 -25.66 26.58 -0.51
N GLY A 511 -26.93 26.90 -0.22
CA GLY A 511 -27.86 25.97 0.43
C GLY A 511 -27.50 25.60 1.87
N LEU A 512 -26.91 26.54 2.62
CA LEU A 512 -26.53 26.32 4.02
C LEU A 512 -27.76 26.35 4.95
N ASP A 513 -27.69 25.65 6.08
CA ASP A 513 -28.79 25.55 7.04
C ASP A 513 -28.81 26.73 8.03
N TYR A 514 -27.62 27.19 8.43
CA TYR A 514 -27.43 28.25 9.43
C TYR A 514 -26.57 29.40 8.91
N ALA A 515 -26.87 30.61 9.37
CA ALA A 515 -26.07 31.81 9.11
C ALA A 515 -26.05 32.69 10.36
N PHE A 516 -24.85 32.93 10.89
CA PHE A 516 -24.61 33.83 12.01
C PHE A 516 -23.54 34.84 11.62
N ALA A 517 -23.81 36.12 11.85
CA ALA A 517 -22.88 37.22 11.61
C ALA A 517 -23.33 38.47 12.36
N ASN A 518 -22.50 39.53 12.34
CA ASN A 518 -22.85 40.79 12.99
C ASN A 518 -24.01 41.49 12.28
N GLN A 519 -24.87 42.15 13.05
CA GLN A 519 -25.98 42.91 12.49
C GLN A 519 -25.63 44.39 12.50
N LEU A 520 -25.76 45.07 11.36
CA LEU A 520 -25.57 46.52 11.27
C LEU A 520 -26.85 47.25 11.72
N ALA A 521 -26.69 48.30 12.52
CA ALA A 521 -27.78 49.21 12.88
C ALA A 521 -28.17 50.06 11.68
N VAL A 522 -29.49 50.20 11.47
CA VAL A 522 -30.08 51.03 10.41
C VAL A 522 -30.92 52.14 11.02
N SER A 523 -31.09 53.23 10.29
CA SER A 523 -31.95 54.35 10.67
C SER A 523 -33.39 53.90 10.91
N ALA A 524 -34.19 54.74 11.58
CA ALA A 524 -35.59 54.41 11.91
C ALA A 524 -36.47 54.11 10.67
N ASP A 525 -36.14 54.70 9.52
CA ASP A 525 -36.78 54.45 8.22
C ASP A 525 -36.12 53.30 7.42
N GLY A 526 -35.04 52.71 7.93
CA GLY A 526 -34.30 51.61 7.31
C GLY A 526 -33.49 51.99 6.07
N SER A 527 -33.31 53.29 5.78
CA SER A 527 -32.70 53.76 4.54
C SER A 527 -31.17 53.83 4.57
N VAL A 528 -30.57 54.12 5.74
CA VAL A 528 -29.13 54.31 5.90
C VAL A 528 -28.55 53.53 7.09
N LEU A 529 -27.26 53.22 7.01
CA LEU A 529 -26.49 52.63 8.10
C LEU A 529 -26.17 53.69 9.16
N VAL A 530 -26.33 53.33 10.43
CA VAL A 530 -26.07 54.24 11.57
C VAL A 530 -24.58 54.28 11.93
N GLY A 531 -23.82 53.25 11.55
CA GLY A 531 -22.41 53.11 11.93
C GLY A 531 -22.18 52.37 13.24
N GLU A 532 -23.15 51.56 13.68
CA GLU A 532 -23.06 50.73 14.89
C GLU A 532 -23.46 49.28 14.58
N THR A 533 -23.06 48.34 15.45
CA THR A 533 -23.53 46.95 15.40
C THR A 533 -24.62 46.71 16.45
N MET A 534 -25.56 45.82 16.12
CA MET A 534 -26.68 45.43 16.98
C MET A 534 -26.43 44.05 17.59
N GLY A 535 -26.67 43.94 18.90
CA GLY A 535 -26.55 42.68 19.63
C GLY A 535 -25.10 42.27 19.91
N PRO A 536 -24.87 41.00 20.28
CA PRO A 536 -23.53 40.51 20.61
C PRO A 536 -22.68 40.39 19.34
N VAL A 537 -21.45 40.87 19.42
CA VAL A 537 -20.46 40.76 18.33
C VAL A 537 -20.03 39.30 18.16
N VAL A 538 -19.96 38.85 16.92
CA VAL A 538 -19.45 37.52 16.53
C VAL A 538 -17.92 37.57 16.48
N ASP A 539 -17.32 37.51 17.66
CA ASP A 539 -15.87 37.39 17.86
C ASP A 539 -15.40 35.91 17.84
N ALA A 540 -14.12 35.68 18.13
CA ALA A 540 -13.53 34.35 18.13
C ALA A 540 -14.19 33.38 19.13
N ALA A 541 -14.53 33.86 20.33
CA ALA A 541 -15.17 33.04 21.36
C ALA A 541 -16.61 32.71 20.96
N ARG A 542 -17.33 33.70 20.41
CA ARG A 542 -18.69 33.53 19.91
C ARG A 542 -18.76 32.59 18.72
N LYS A 543 -17.77 32.60 17.81
CA LYS A 543 -17.67 31.62 16.71
C LYS A 543 -17.61 30.18 17.24
N ALA A 544 -16.77 29.94 18.25
CA ALA A 544 -16.65 28.63 18.89
C ALA A 544 -17.93 28.20 19.62
N GLU A 545 -18.56 29.11 20.36
CA GLU A 545 -19.82 28.84 21.06
C GLU A 545 -20.96 28.51 20.08
N LEU A 546 -21.10 29.28 19.00
CA LEU A 546 -22.14 29.06 18.00
C LEU A 546 -21.97 27.70 17.29
N LEU A 547 -20.73 27.25 17.04
CA LEU A 547 -20.47 25.90 16.54
C LEU A 547 -21.01 24.83 17.50
N GLU A 548 -20.76 24.98 18.81
CA GLU A 548 -21.26 24.04 19.83
C GLU A 548 -22.79 24.07 19.92
N VAL A 549 -23.40 25.26 19.85
CA VAL A 549 -24.86 25.44 19.85
C VAL A 549 -25.52 24.72 18.66
N ILE A 550 -24.97 24.85 17.45
CA ILE A 550 -25.48 24.17 16.26
C ILE A 550 -25.32 22.65 16.41
N ALA A 551 -24.14 22.19 16.85
CA ALA A 551 -23.88 20.78 17.06
C ALA A 551 -24.86 20.16 18.07
N GLN A 552 -25.11 20.86 19.19
CA GLN A 552 -26.08 20.44 20.20
C GLN A 552 -27.51 20.42 19.66
N ALA A 553 -27.93 21.46 18.92
CA ALA A 553 -29.28 21.55 18.36
C ALA A 553 -29.57 20.42 17.35
N GLU A 554 -28.56 19.98 16.60
CA GLU A 554 -28.67 18.92 15.60
C GLU A 554 -28.35 17.51 16.16
N GLY A 555 -28.01 17.40 17.45
CA GLY A 555 -27.62 16.14 18.08
C GLY A 555 -26.34 15.52 17.49
N ILE A 556 -25.40 16.36 17.07
CA ILE A 556 -24.13 15.98 16.44
C ILE A 556 -23.00 16.09 17.46
N ALA A 557 -22.24 15.01 17.65
CA ALA A 557 -21.07 15.03 18.52
C ALA A 557 -19.96 15.91 17.92
N ILE A 558 -19.17 16.58 18.75
CA ILE A 558 -18.04 17.42 18.31
C ILE A 558 -17.02 16.63 17.46
N ASP A 559 -16.87 15.32 17.72
CA ASP A 559 -16.06 14.41 16.90
C ASP A 559 -16.52 14.30 15.44
N GLN A 560 -17.76 14.67 15.15
CA GLN A 560 -18.36 14.66 13.80
C GLN A 560 -18.40 16.05 13.15
N VAL A 561 -17.79 17.07 13.78
CA VAL A 561 -17.80 18.45 13.29
C VAL A 561 -16.51 18.77 12.55
N VAL A 562 -16.66 19.44 11.41
CA VAL A 562 -15.59 20.08 10.63
C VAL A 562 -15.75 21.60 10.75
N ALA A 563 -14.65 22.32 10.96
CA ALA A 563 -14.62 23.78 10.90
C ALA A 563 -13.58 24.23 9.88
N VAL A 564 -13.89 25.28 9.12
CA VAL A 564 -13.02 25.82 8.07
C VAL A 564 -12.94 27.33 8.21
N GLY A 565 -11.73 27.89 8.17
CA GLY A 565 -11.49 29.33 8.26
C GLY A 565 -10.05 29.67 7.89
N ASP A 566 -9.77 30.96 7.71
CA ASP A 566 -8.46 31.48 7.30
C ASP A 566 -7.82 32.37 8.37
N GLY A 567 -8.64 32.91 9.28
CA GLY A 567 -8.28 34.02 10.17
C GLY A 567 -7.93 33.59 11.60
N ALA A 568 -7.26 34.50 12.31
CA ALA A 568 -6.92 34.27 13.73
C ALA A 568 -8.17 34.25 14.63
N ASN A 569 -9.24 34.93 14.20
CA ASN A 569 -10.57 34.89 14.80
C ASN A 569 -11.22 33.50 14.71
N ASP A 570 -10.79 32.62 13.80
CA ASP A 570 -11.35 31.27 13.68
C ASP A 570 -10.67 30.24 14.58
N LEU A 571 -9.50 30.55 15.15
CA LEU A 571 -8.66 29.58 15.84
C LEU A 571 -9.40 28.82 16.95
N LEU A 572 -10.26 29.50 17.72
CA LEU A 572 -11.06 28.85 18.76
C LEU A 572 -12.10 27.89 18.16
N MET A 573 -12.77 28.29 17.08
CA MET A 573 -13.73 27.45 16.35
C MET A 573 -13.03 26.23 15.72
N LEU A 574 -11.89 26.44 15.07
CA LEU A 574 -11.06 25.39 14.47
C LEU A 574 -10.55 24.40 15.53
N ALA A 575 -10.14 24.90 16.71
CA ALA A 575 -9.64 24.06 17.80
C ALA A 575 -10.74 23.18 18.42
N LYS A 576 -11.99 23.67 18.45
CA LYS A 576 -13.16 22.94 18.94
C LYS A 576 -13.57 21.80 18.02
N ALA A 577 -13.56 22.02 16.71
CA ALA A 577 -13.93 20.97 15.76
C ALA A 577 -12.97 19.77 15.80
N SER A 578 -13.48 18.57 15.51
CA SER A 578 -12.66 17.37 15.34
C SER A 578 -11.64 17.55 14.21
N LEU A 579 -12.11 18.14 13.10
CA LEU A 579 -11.31 18.51 11.94
C LEU A 579 -11.42 20.03 11.73
N GLY A 580 -10.48 20.77 12.30
CA GLY A 580 -10.29 22.20 12.02
C GLY A 580 -9.31 22.41 10.87
N ILE A 581 -9.78 23.02 9.79
CA ILE A 581 -9.05 23.24 8.53
C ILE A 581 -8.73 24.72 8.38
N ALA A 582 -7.45 25.04 8.36
CA ALA A 582 -6.93 26.33 7.90
C ALA A 582 -6.93 26.36 6.36
N PHE A 583 -7.84 27.11 5.75
CA PHE A 583 -7.94 27.23 4.30
C PHE A 583 -7.25 28.50 3.82
N ASN A 584 -6.20 28.39 3.01
CA ASN A 584 -5.37 29.52 2.52
C ASN A 584 -5.03 30.55 3.62
N ALA A 585 -4.85 30.05 4.85
CA ALA A 585 -4.86 30.86 6.06
C ALA A 585 -3.54 31.59 6.29
N LYS A 586 -3.56 32.60 7.16
CA LYS A 586 -2.32 33.29 7.58
C LYS A 586 -1.36 32.33 8.32
N PRO A 587 -0.02 32.55 8.30
CA PRO A 587 0.95 31.61 8.88
C PRO A 587 0.67 31.23 10.34
N ARG A 588 0.26 32.19 11.19
CA ARG A 588 -0.12 31.94 12.59
C ARG A 588 -1.27 30.95 12.73
N VAL A 589 -2.23 31.02 11.81
CA VAL A 589 -3.42 30.14 11.82
C VAL A 589 -3.03 28.73 11.37
N GLN A 590 -2.24 28.64 10.30
CA GLN A 590 -1.73 27.36 9.80
C GLN A 590 -0.90 26.59 10.83
N GLN A 591 -0.14 27.29 11.68
CA GLN A 591 0.67 26.66 12.74
C GLN A 591 -0.17 26.03 13.86
N GLN A 592 -1.38 26.53 14.10
CA GLN A 592 -2.23 26.10 15.21
C GLN A 592 -3.37 25.18 14.78
N ALA A 593 -3.82 25.28 13.52
CA ALA A 593 -4.87 24.42 12.99
C ALA A 593 -4.41 22.95 12.88
N ARG A 594 -5.37 22.01 12.97
CA ARG A 594 -5.10 20.57 12.90
C ARG A 594 -4.78 20.11 11.48
N ALA A 595 -5.41 20.73 10.50
CA ALA A 595 -5.19 20.50 9.08
C ALA A 595 -5.10 21.83 8.34
N ARG A 596 -4.48 21.81 7.16
CA ARG A 596 -4.42 22.96 6.27
C ARG A 596 -4.64 22.55 4.82
N ILE A 597 -5.19 23.48 4.04
CA ILE A 597 -5.30 23.38 2.60
C ILE A 597 -4.82 24.71 2.04
N ASN A 598 -3.71 24.69 1.31
CA ASN A 598 -3.16 25.83 0.56
C ASN A 598 -3.37 25.68 -0.95
N GLN A 599 -4.10 24.65 -1.36
CA GLN A 599 -4.62 24.51 -2.72
C GLN A 599 -5.82 25.45 -2.94
N LYS A 600 -6.19 25.69 -4.20
CA LYS A 600 -7.20 26.72 -4.52
C LYS A 600 -8.63 26.30 -4.18
N SER A 601 -8.95 25.03 -4.32
CA SER A 601 -10.34 24.57 -4.25
C SER A 601 -10.76 24.13 -2.85
N LEU A 602 -11.91 24.61 -2.36
CA LEU A 602 -12.59 24.08 -1.18
C LEU A 602 -13.07 22.64 -1.37
N ALA A 603 -13.28 22.19 -2.61
CA ALA A 603 -13.70 20.81 -2.90
C ALA A 603 -12.70 19.78 -2.33
N ASN A 604 -11.44 20.16 -2.14
CA ASN A 604 -10.41 19.34 -1.53
C ASN A 604 -10.71 18.89 -0.09
N ILE A 605 -11.63 19.57 0.61
CA ILE A 605 -12.11 19.16 1.93
C ILE A 605 -12.71 17.74 1.87
N LEU A 606 -13.34 17.36 0.76
CA LEU A 606 -13.89 16.01 0.57
C LEU A 606 -12.80 14.92 0.67
N TYR A 607 -11.60 15.19 0.15
CA TYR A 607 -10.46 14.27 0.28
C TYR A 607 -10.00 14.13 1.74
N LEU A 608 -9.98 15.22 2.50
CA LEU A 608 -9.65 15.18 3.94
C LEU A 608 -10.70 14.38 4.73
N MET A 609 -11.96 14.41 4.30
CA MET A 609 -13.05 13.61 4.85
C MET A 609 -13.05 12.15 4.35
N GLY A 610 -12.12 11.79 3.46
CA GLY A 610 -11.93 10.42 2.97
C GLY A 610 -12.83 10.02 1.80
N TYR A 611 -13.49 10.98 1.15
CA TYR A 611 -14.16 10.77 -0.13
C TYR A 611 -13.15 10.79 -1.27
N SER A 612 -13.23 9.82 -2.17
CA SER A 612 -12.58 9.82 -3.47
C SER A 612 -13.30 10.76 -4.43
N GLU A 613 -12.63 11.14 -5.52
CA GLU A 613 -13.21 11.95 -6.60
C GLU A 613 -14.43 11.27 -7.22
N SER A 614 -14.50 9.93 -7.17
CA SER A 614 -15.65 9.15 -7.65
C SER A 614 -16.85 9.32 -6.74
N GLU A 615 -16.66 9.10 -5.44
CA GLU A 615 -17.71 9.27 -4.43
C GLU A 615 -18.20 10.73 -4.42
N ALA A 616 -17.28 11.70 -4.57
CA ALA A 616 -17.60 13.12 -4.67
C ALA A 616 -18.45 13.43 -5.93
N ALA A 617 -18.11 12.85 -7.09
CA ALA A 617 -18.88 13.01 -8.31
C ALA A 617 -20.27 12.35 -8.22
N GLU A 618 -20.40 11.19 -7.58
CA GLU A 618 -21.69 10.55 -7.32
C GLU A 618 -22.59 11.43 -6.44
N LEU A 619 -22.02 12.03 -5.39
CA LEU A 619 -22.75 12.97 -4.54
C LEU A 619 -23.23 14.23 -5.28
N GLN A 620 -22.55 14.65 -6.34
CA GLN A 620 -23.03 15.76 -7.19
C GLN A 620 -24.25 15.39 -8.04
N LEU A 621 -24.40 14.12 -8.39
CA LEU A 621 -25.51 13.67 -9.25
C LEU A 621 -26.80 13.46 -8.45
N LEU A 622 -26.69 13.31 -7.13
CA LEU A 622 -27.80 13.02 -6.23
C LEU A 622 -28.55 14.25 -5.71
N GLY A 623 -27.96 15.45 -5.81
CA GLY A 623 -28.56 16.71 -5.34
C GLY A 623 -28.54 17.80 -6.39
#